data_AF-A0A524CPL1-F1
#
_entry.id   AF-A0A524CPL1-F1
#
_cell.length_a   1.000
_cell.length_b   1.000
_cell.length_c   1.000
_cell.angle_alpha   90.00
_cell.angle_beta   90.00
_cell.angle_gamma   90.00
#
_symmetry.space_group_name_H-M   'P 1'
#
loop_
_entity.id
_entity.type
_entity.pdbx_description
1 polymer ?
#
loop_
_entity_poly.entity_id
_entity_poly.type
_entity_poly.pdbx_seq_one_letter_code
_entity_poly.pdbx_strand_id
1 'polypeptide(L)'
;MESNKLSAIAVIAVILAAIGLGVGAYSLISVQTGTVKGDDGDDGEDGPAGITTIIFRTENEYPCSSEAEINNAIDMIGIGNGKILITGSITLTSQIDIDGGGSYIIQGTGLPTIDCGGDRTAFNITNAKSCIIRDLIIDASDIVQDETETILVNETNDNAVYIERVQIIGDLDINGEGIDIHSDNVWIDNCYVNQVKFGIKMSGGNNVHISGNTMSDCESGITYNWGFPLMGGENVTIEGNIIKDMSAVGIYLFVAQYNTIANNIILGSWEGIFLVHSNYTTIIGNMIRGTTVNIGNNFSGIVISDSSHNSICNNAIYDHKFIGPNFGHGILIFETGAISLENTIIGNTALNNDINFGDYGTNTFGNETLNNFG
;
A
#
# COMPACT_ATOMS: atom_id res chain seq x y z
N MET A 1 -14.53 48.96 -34.82
CA MET A 1 -14.98 47.56 -34.95
C MET A 1 -13.79 46.61 -35.17
N GLU A 2 -12.67 46.84 -34.45
CA GLU A 2 -11.38 46.13 -34.66
C GLU A 2 -10.74 45.57 -33.37
N SER A 3 -11.47 45.46 -32.24
CA SER A 3 -10.85 45.11 -30.94
C SER A 3 -10.92 43.63 -30.50
N ASN A 4 -11.30 42.68 -31.37
CA ASN A 4 -11.46 41.26 -30.97
C ASN A 4 -10.50 40.28 -31.67
N LYS A 5 -9.54 40.75 -32.47
CA LYS A 5 -8.59 39.84 -33.16
C LYS A 5 -7.40 39.44 -32.28
N LEU A 6 -6.96 40.27 -31.33
CA LEU A 6 -5.80 39.94 -30.49
C LEU A 6 -6.10 38.87 -29.42
N SER A 7 -7.30 38.85 -28.84
CA SER A 7 -7.65 37.83 -27.82
C SER A 7 -7.84 36.45 -28.43
N ALA A 8 -8.41 36.36 -29.64
CA ALA A 8 -8.56 35.10 -30.36
C ALA A 8 -7.21 34.51 -30.79
N ILE A 9 -6.24 35.34 -31.19
CA ILE A 9 -4.89 34.88 -31.57
C ILE A 9 -4.12 34.34 -30.34
N ALA A 10 -4.25 34.97 -29.17
CA ALA A 10 -3.65 34.47 -27.94
C ALA A 10 -4.26 33.14 -27.47
N VAL A 11 -5.58 32.98 -27.59
CA VAL A 11 -6.28 31.72 -27.28
C VAL A 11 -5.91 30.60 -28.27
N ILE A 12 -5.76 30.92 -29.56
CA ILE A 12 -5.35 29.94 -30.59
C ILE A 12 -3.87 29.53 -30.41
N ALA A 13 -2.99 30.44 -29.97
CA ALA A 13 -1.59 30.10 -29.67
C ALA A 13 -1.45 29.15 -28.47
N VAL A 14 -2.29 29.32 -27.43
CA VAL A 14 -2.36 28.40 -26.27
C VAL A 14 -2.93 27.04 -26.68
N ILE A 15 -3.93 27.01 -27.56
CA ILE A 15 -4.49 25.76 -28.09
C ILE A 15 -3.48 25.04 -29.00
N LEU A 16 -2.74 25.75 -29.86
CA LEU A 16 -1.74 25.15 -30.76
C LEU A 16 -0.50 24.61 -30.03
N ALA A 17 -0.10 25.20 -28.90
CA ALA A 17 0.95 24.65 -28.04
C ALA A 17 0.54 23.30 -27.40
N ALA A 18 -0.76 23.06 -27.24
CA ALA A 18 -1.30 21.83 -26.66
C ALA A 18 -1.41 20.66 -27.66
N ILE A 19 -1.33 20.89 -28.98
CA ILE A 19 -1.55 19.84 -30.00
C ILE A 19 -0.27 19.21 -30.58
N GLY A 20 0.88 19.42 -29.96
CA GLY A 20 2.05 18.55 -30.14
C GLY A 20 3.03 18.94 -31.25
N LEU A 21 4.19 19.42 -30.82
CA LEU A 21 5.49 18.99 -31.33
C LEU A 21 6.37 18.77 -30.09
N GLY A 22 6.82 17.54 -29.90
CA GLY A 22 7.34 17.06 -28.62
C GLY A 22 8.59 17.78 -28.14
N VAL A 23 8.57 18.19 -26.87
CA VAL A 23 9.67 18.13 -25.90
C VAL A 23 9.01 17.98 -24.52
N GLY A 24 9.49 17.05 -23.70
CA GLY A 24 8.89 16.69 -22.41
C GLY A 24 8.92 17.83 -21.40
N ALA A 25 7.74 18.23 -20.94
CA ALA A 25 7.40 18.84 -19.65
C ALA A 25 5.98 19.40 -19.79
N TYR A 26 4.96 18.62 -19.44
CA TYR A 26 3.57 19.08 -19.49
C TYR A 26 3.13 19.46 -18.07
N SER A 27 3.00 20.77 -17.83
CA SER A 27 2.23 21.29 -16.70
C SER A 27 0.74 21.25 -17.08
N LEU A 28 -0.08 20.62 -16.23
CA LEU A 28 -1.53 20.82 -16.26
C LEU A 28 -1.85 22.26 -15.84
N ILE A 29 -2.49 23.01 -16.73
CA ILE A 29 -2.87 24.40 -16.48
C ILE A 29 -4.28 24.43 -15.88
N SER A 30 -4.38 24.76 -14.60
CA SER A 30 -5.65 25.15 -13.97
C SER A 30 -5.87 26.65 -14.13
N VAL A 31 -6.92 27.07 -14.86
CA VAL A 31 -7.29 28.47 -15.06
C VAL A 31 -8.40 28.87 -14.08
N GLN A 32 -8.10 29.71 -13.09
CA GLN A 32 -9.13 30.43 -12.32
C GLN A 32 -9.32 31.83 -12.93
N THR A 33 -10.48 32.08 -13.56
CA THR A 33 -10.86 33.42 -14.02
C THR A 33 -11.74 34.10 -12.97
N GLY A 34 -11.20 35.08 -12.25
CA GLY A 34 -11.98 36.02 -11.46
C GLY A 34 -12.17 37.32 -12.23
N THR A 35 -13.40 37.62 -12.67
CA THR A 35 -13.76 38.94 -13.18
C THR A 35 -13.98 39.90 -12.02
N VAL A 36 -13.10 40.88 -11.85
CA VAL A 36 -13.38 42.05 -10.99
C VAL A 36 -14.20 43.02 -11.84
N LYS A 37 -15.50 43.09 -11.59
CA LYS A 37 -16.36 44.12 -12.17
C LYS A 37 -16.02 45.42 -11.44
N GLY A 38 -15.51 46.43 -12.15
CA GLY A 38 -15.40 47.77 -11.59
C GLY A 38 -16.81 48.27 -11.30
N ASP A 39 -17.08 48.65 -10.05
CA ASP A 39 -18.27 49.44 -9.72
C ASP A 39 -18.10 50.80 -10.40
N ASP A 40 -19.04 51.11 -11.30
CA ASP A 40 -19.14 52.36 -12.00
C ASP A 40 -19.63 53.46 -11.05
N GLY A 41 -18.81 54.49 -10.89
CA GLY A 41 -19.29 55.77 -10.41
C GLY A 41 -20.21 56.41 -11.47
N ASP A 42 -21.21 57.15 -11.00
CA ASP A 42 -22.31 57.80 -11.75
C ASP A 42 -21.88 58.83 -12.83
N ASP A 43 -20.60 58.93 -13.18
CA ASP A 43 -20.03 60.01 -14.00
C ASP A 43 -19.73 59.61 -15.47
N GLY A 44 -19.92 58.35 -15.85
CA GLY A 44 -19.89 57.93 -17.26
C GLY A 44 -18.52 57.98 -17.93
N GLU A 45 -17.43 58.06 -17.16
CA GLU A 45 -16.08 57.79 -17.67
C GLU A 45 -15.76 56.31 -17.44
N ASP A 46 -15.68 55.54 -18.53
CA ASP A 46 -15.29 54.13 -18.49
C ASP A 46 -13.91 54.01 -17.82
N GLY A 47 -13.88 53.55 -16.57
CA GLY A 47 -12.64 53.22 -15.87
C GLY A 47 -11.80 52.23 -16.69
N PRO A 48 -10.46 52.31 -16.62
CA PRO A 48 -9.58 51.46 -17.42
C PRO A 48 -9.94 49.99 -17.20
N ALA A 49 -10.16 49.26 -18.30
CA ALA A 49 -10.51 47.84 -18.28
C ALA A 49 -9.57 47.08 -17.34
N GLY A 50 -10.14 46.46 -16.30
CA GLY A 50 -9.40 45.68 -15.33
C GLY A 50 -8.56 44.61 -16.04
N ILE A 51 -7.24 44.73 -15.94
CA ILE A 51 -6.32 43.72 -16.46
C ILE A 51 -6.58 42.43 -15.68
N THR A 52 -7.16 41.43 -16.35
CA THR A 52 -7.30 40.09 -15.78
C THR A 52 -5.94 39.41 -15.86
N THR A 53 -5.19 39.41 -14.77
CA THR A 53 -3.92 38.68 -14.68
C THR A 53 -4.22 37.19 -14.59
N ILE A 54 -3.97 36.46 -15.68
CA ILE A 54 -3.98 34.99 -15.67
C ILE A 54 -2.66 34.54 -15.04
N ILE A 55 -2.71 34.06 -13.80
CA ILE A 55 -1.54 33.48 -13.12
C ILE A 55 -1.51 31.99 -13.42
N PHE A 56 -0.58 31.57 -14.27
CA PHE A 56 -0.26 30.15 -14.46
C PHE A 56 0.57 29.71 -13.26
N ARG A 57 0.04 28.80 -12.43
CA ARG A 57 0.83 28.12 -11.40
C ARG A 57 1.22 26.76 -11.97
N THR A 58 2.44 26.64 -12.45
CA THR A 58 3.07 25.33 -12.64
C THR A 58 3.35 24.77 -11.26
N GLU A 59 3.09 23.49 -11.03
CA GLU A 59 3.67 22.81 -9.86
C GLU A 59 5.18 23.00 -9.94
N ASN A 60 5.80 23.43 -8.83
CA ASN A 60 7.25 23.57 -8.81
C ASN A 60 7.84 22.15 -8.90
N GLU A 61 8.62 21.90 -9.95
CA GLU A 61 9.37 20.66 -10.12
C GLU A 61 10.81 20.86 -9.62
N TYR A 62 11.28 19.92 -8.80
CA TYR A 62 12.60 19.92 -8.17
C TYR A 62 13.37 18.68 -8.64
N PRO A 63 14.24 18.78 -9.65
CA PRO A 63 15.10 17.67 -10.04
C PRO A 63 16.20 17.50 -8.98
N CYS A 64 16.27 16.31 -8.40
CA CYS A 64 17.20 15.94 -7.34
C CYS A 64 18.05 14.74 -7.80
N SER A 65 19.31 14.75 -7.43
CA SER A 65 20.31 13.72 -7.74
C SER A 65 21.10 13.27 -6.51
N SER A 66 20.70 13.75 -5.33
CA SER A 66 21.28 13.40 -4.03
C SER A 66 20.23 13.51 -2.92
N GLU A 67 20.46 12.80 -1.81
CA GLU A 67 19.63 12.88 -0.59
C GLU A 67 19.44 14.33 -0.12
N ALA A 68 20.53 15.09 -0.03
CA ALA A 68 20.50 16.47 0.43
C ALA A 68 19.63 17.36 -0.47
N GLU A 69 19.63 17.14 -1.79
CA GLU A 69 18.75 17.88 -2.70
C GLU A 69 17.27 17.53 -2.52
N ILE A 70 16.96 16.27 -2.18
CA ILE A 70 15.58 15.85 -1.89
C ILE A 70 15.08 16.55 -0.62
N ASN A 71 15.84 16.47 0.47
CA ASN A 71 15.47 17.11 1.74
C ASN A 71 15.35 18.63 1.60
N ASN A 72 16.28 19.28 0.88
CA ASN A 72 16.17 20.72 0.57
C ASN A 72 14.91 21.05 -0.24
N ALA A 73 14.51 20.18 -1.18
CA ALA A 73 13.28 20.38 -1.94
C ALA A 73 12.03 20.26 -1.05
N ILE A 74 12.01 19.30 -0.12
CA ILE A 74 10.93 19.14 0.88
C ILE A 74 10.78 20.42 1.71
N ASP A 75 11.89 20.95 2.24
CA ASP A 75 11.93 22.20 3.00
C ASP A 75 11.43 23.40 2.18
N MET A 76 11.87 23.51 0.92
CA MET A 76 11.47 24.59 0.02
C MET A 76 9.99 24.53 -0.35
N ILE A 77 9.42 23.33 -0.47
CA ILE A 77 7.99 23.14 -0.69
C ILE A 77 7.22 23.55 0.58
N GLY A 78 7.70 23.15 1.76
CA GLY A 78 7.07 23.43 3.05
C GLY A 78 5.59 23.03 3.02
N ILE A 79 4.68 23.94 3.41
CA ILE A 79 3.22 23.72 3.39
C ILE A 79 2.58 23.80 1.99
N GLY A 80 3.37 23.96 0.93
CA GLY A 80 2.92 24.12 -0.44
C GLY A 80 2.59 22.81 -1.13
N ASN A 81 2.58 22.83 -2.47
CA ASN A 81 2.52 21.63 -3.30
C ASN A 81 3.75 21.62 -4.20
N GLY A 82 4.41 20.47 -4.33
CA GLY A 82 5.57 20.35 -5.20
C GLY A 82 5.85 18.92 -5.62
N LYS A 83 6.62 18.81 -6.71
CA LYS A 83 7.00 17.54 -7.31
C LYS A 83 8.52 17.42 -7.30
N ILE A 84 9.02 16.37 -6.68
CA ILE A 84 10.44 16.03 -6.59
C ILE A 84 10.73 14.93 -7.59
N LEU A 85 11.66 15.18 -8.51
CA LEU A 85 12.08 14.24 -9.55
C LEU A 85 13.43 13.66 -9.18
N ILE A 86 13.49 12.37 -8.88
CA ILE A 86 14.77 11.68 -8.62
C ILE A 86 15.39 11.28 -9.95
N THR A 87 16.53 11.89 -10.27
CA THR A 87 17.13 11.85 -11.61
C THR A 87 18.28 10.87 -11.78
N GLY A 88 18.73 10.26 -10.69
CA GLY A 88 19.80 9.28 -10.67
C GLY A 88 19.78 8.46 -9.39
N SER A 89 20.63 7.43 -9.33
CA SER A 89 20.75 6.61 -8.13
C SER A 89 21.41 7.39 -6.99
N ILE A 90 20.94 7.17 -5.77
CA ILE A 90 21.35 7.89 -4.56
C ILE A 90 21.68 6.85 -3.49
N THR A 91 22.87 6.93 -2.89
CA THR A 91 23.16 6.21 -1.65
C THR A 91 22.90 7.14 -0.46
N LEU A 92 22.11 6.66 0.49
CA LEU A 92 21.73 7.42 1.66
C LEU A 92 22.85 7.44 2.71
N THR A 93 23.06 8.62 3.27
CA THR A 93 23.83 8.88 4.48
C THR A 93 22.94 9.16 5.69
N SER A 94 21.68 9.55 5.44
CA SER A 94 20.60 9.73 6.41
C SER A 94 19.24 9.42 5.75
N GLN A 95 18.14 9.46 6.52
CA GLN A 95 16.80 9.23 5.98
C GLN A 95 16.31 10.44 5.14
N ILE A 96 15.39 10.20 4.21
CA ILE A 96 14.59 11.26 3.58
C ILE A 96 13.36 11.49 4.47
N ASP A 97 13.30 12.67 5.11
CA ASP A 97 12.21 13.01 6.04
C ASP A 97 11.17 13.88 5.34
N ILE A 98 9.91 13.45 5.37
CA ILE A 98 8.79 14.13 4.74
C ILE A 98 7.91 14.70 5.86
N ASP A 99 8.31 15.88 6.34
CA ASP A 99 7.79 16.52 7.56
C ASP A 99 7.31 17.97 7.35
N GLY A 100 7.41 18.52 6.15
CA GLY A 100 7.16 19.94 5.88
C GLY A 100 5.68 20.35 5.83
N GLY A 101 4.74 19.41 5.94
CA GLY A 101 3.28 19.65 5.97
C GLY A 101 2.64 19.97 4.62
N GLY A 102 3.38 19.85 3.51
CA GLY A 102 2.92 20.10 2.15
C GLY A 102 2.28 18.90 1.48
N SER A 103 1.97 19.05 0.19
CA SER A 103 1.60 17.95 -0.71
C SER A 103 2.77 17.62 -1.64
N TYR A 104 3.25 16.38 -1.57
CA TYR A 104 4.48 15.97 -2.23
C TYR A 104 4.22 14.87 -3.25
N ILE A 105 4.77 15.02 -4.46
CA ILE A 105 4.93 13.93 -5.42
C ILE A 105 6.42 13.65 -5.56
N ILE A 106 6.90 12.56 -5.00
CA ILE A 106 8.29 12.10 -5.11
C ILE A 106 8.32 10.98 -6.14
N GLN A 107 8.98 11.23 -7.28
CA GLN A 107 8.90 10.35 -8.44
C GLN A 107 10.29 10.12 -9.04
N GLY A 108 10.61 8.87 -9.33
CA GLY A 108 11.80 8.53 -10.09
C GLY A 108 11.68 8.78 -11.60
N THR A 109 12.75 9.27 -12.24
CA THR A 109 12.83 9.36 -13.70
C THR A 109 13.58 8.17 -14.27
N GLY A 110 12.83 7.13 -14.62
CA GLY A 110 13.38 5.90 -15.21
C GLY A 110 13.87 4.88 -14.17
N LEU A 111 13.14 4.73 -13.06
CA LEU A 111 13.43 3.78 -11.97
C LEU A 111 14.84 3.95 -11.35
N PRO A 112 15.18 5.14 -10.83
CA PRO A 112 16.41 5.32 -10.07
C PRO A 112 16.41 4.45 -8.81
N THR A 113 17.60 4.07 -8.36
CA THR A 113 17.79 3.30 -7.12
C THR A 113 18.14 4.23 -5.96
N ILE A 114 17.40 4.13 -4.86
CA ILE A 114 17.79 4.67 -3.56
C ILE A 114 18.38 3.52 -2.74
N ASP A 115 19.67 3.58 -2.47
CA ASP A 115 20.38 2.62 -1.65
C ASP A 115 20.36 3.10 -0.19
N CYS A 116 19.82 2.29 0.73
CA CYS A 116 19.73 2.62 2.15
C CYS A 116 21.11 2.83 2.80
N GLY A 117 22.16 2.20 2.27
CA GLY A 117 23.55 2.31 2.72
C GLY A 117 23.84 1.74 4.12
N GLY A 118 23.00 0.84 4.62
CA GLY A 118 23.03 0.26 5.96
C GLY A 118 21.64 0.17 6.61
N ASP A 119 21.60 -0.02 7.94
CA ASP A 119 20.38 0.02 8.76
C ASP A 119 19.75 1.43 8.77
N ARG A 120 19.02 1.77 7.71
CA ARG A 120 18.33 3.06 7.58
C ARG A 120 16.98 2.91 6.89
N THR A 121 16.04 3.72 7.36
CA THR A 121 14.81 4.03 6.65
C THR A 121 15.07 4.97 5.50
N ALA A 122 14.65 4.59 4.30
CA ALA A 122 14.80 5.43 3.12
C ALA A 122 13.85 6.63 3.16
N PHE A 123 12.58 6.39 3.45
CA PHE A 123 11.55 7.42 3.56
C PHE A 123 10.83 7.33 4.89
N ASN A 124 10.85 8.43 5.65
CA ASN A 124 10.05 8.60 6.87
C ASN A 124 9.01 9.69 6.63
N ILE A 125 7.73 9.32 6.60
CA ILE A 125 6.63 10.26 6.36
C ILE A 125 5.98 10.58 7.70
N THR A 126 6.11 11.81 8.20
CA THR A 126 5.64 12.18 9.54
C THR A 126 4.60 13.31 9.54
N ASN A 127 4.69 14.21 8.57
CA ASN A 127 3.79 15.35 8.43
C ASN A 127 3.71 15.79 6.96
N ALA A 128 2.72 15.27 6.27
CA ALA A 128 2.43 15.62 4.89
C ALA A 128 0.92 15.77 4.72
N LYS A 129 0.47 16.88 4.12
CA LYS A 129 -0.94 17.04 3.72
C LYS A 129 -1.37 15.99 2.69
N SER A 130 -0.44 15.58 1.83
CA SER A 130 -0.53 14.35 1.05
C SER A 130 0.85 13.95 0.56
N CYS A 131 1.09 12.67 0.37
CA CYS A 131 2.36 12.18 -0.15
C CYS A 131 2.13 11.10 -1.20
N ILE A 132 2.81 11.19 -2.33
CA ILE A 132 2.88 10.13 -3.34
C ILE A 132 4.35 9.81 -3.57
N ILE A 133 4.76 8.57 -3.32
CA ILE A 133 6.09 8.05 -3.65
C ILE A 133 5.93 7.01 -4.75
N ARG A 134 6.63 7.18 -5.89
CA ARG A 134 6.46 6.28 -7.03
C ARG A 134 7.62 6.16 -8.00
N ASP A 135 7.57 5.09 -8.80
CA ASP A 135 8.45 4.86 -9.95
C ASP A 135 9.95 4.86 -9.58
N LEU A 136 10.32 4.17 -8.50
CA LEU A 136 11.71 4.03 -8.04
C LEU A 136 12.00 2.64 -7.47
N ILE A 137 13.28 2.33 -7.33
CA ILE A 137 13.79 1.15 -6.64
C ILE A 137 14.40 1.62 -5.32
N ILE A 138 14.18 0.89 -4.24
CA ILE A 138 14.88 1.04 -2.98
C ILE A 138 15.67 -0.25 -2.75
N ASP A 139 16.98 -0.10 -2.63
CA ASP A 139 17.90 -1.18 -2.30
C ASP A 139 18.10 -1.20 -0.78
N ALA A 140 17.52 -2.22 -0.16
CA ALA A 140 17.52 -2.49 1.26
C ALA A 140 18.46 -3.66 1.61
N SER A 141 19.30 -4.12 0.68
CA SER A 141 20.18 -5.29 0.89
C SER A 141 21.21 -5.10 2.01
N ASP A 142 21.48 -3.85 2.39
CA ASP A 142 22.45 -3.51 3.43
C ASP A 142 21.80 -3.40 4.83
N ILE A 143 20.49 -3.64 4.96
CA ILE A 143 19.80 -3.69 6.27
C ILE A 143 20.12 -5.03 6.94
N VAL A 144 20.58 -4.97 8.18
CA VAL A 144 20.92 -6.14 9.02
C VAL A 144 20.06 -6.25 10.27
N GLN A 145 19.28 -5.23 10.61
CA GLN A 145 18.34 -5.25 11.72
C GLN A 145 16.91 -5.59 11.25
N ASP A 146 16.31 -6.59 11.89
CA ASP A 146 14.93 -7.04 11.65
C ASP A 146 13.88 -5.91 11.67
N GLU A 147 14.04 -4.94 12.57
CA GLU A 147 13.04 -3.90 12.84
C GLU A 147 13.30 -2.60 12.07
N THR A 148 14.26 -2.57 11.13
CA THR A 148 14.49 -1.37 10.31
C THR A 148 13.56 -1.35 9.11
N GLU A 149 12.71 -0.34 9.03
CA GLU A 149 11.73 -0.16 7.96
C GLU A 149 12.38 0.52 6.76
N THR A 150 12.09 0.06 5.54
CA THR A 150 12.58 0.70 4.31
C THR A 150 11.76 1.96 4.01
N ILE A 151 10.44 1.87 4.13
CA ILE A 151 9.51 3.00 4.12
C ILE A 151 8.69 2.97 5.40
N LEU A 152 8.74 4.05 6.18
CA LEU A 152 7.93 4.24 7.37
C LEU A 152 6.84 5.29 7.09
N VAL A 153 5.58 4.88 7.18
CA VAL A 153 4.42 5.77 7.08
C VAL A 153 3.89 6.05 8.49
N ASN A 154 4.31 7.18 9.07
CA ASN A 154 3.94 7.63 10.42
C ASN A 154 3.38 9.06 10.39
N GLU A 155 2.55 9.36 9.39
CA GLU A 155 1.84 10.62 9.23
C GLU A 155 0.84 10.80 10.37
N THR A 156 1.02 11.86 11.15
CA THR A 156 0.34 12.05 12.44
C THR A 156 -1.05 12.69 12.35
N ASN A 157 -1.49 13.10 11.16
CA ASN A 157 -2.75 13.78 10.93
C ASN A 157 -3.71 12.95 10.06
N ASP A 158 -3.40 11.67 9.84
CA ASP A 158 -4.17 10.74 9.01
C ASP A 158 -4.40 11.25 7.57
N ASN A 159 -3.43 11.99 7.04
CA ASN A 159 -3.48 12.47 5.66
C ASN A 159 -3.15 11.36 4.66
N ALA A 160 -3.62 11.55 3.43
CA ALA A 160 -3.49 10.52 2.40
C ALA A 160 -2.03 10.30 1.96
N VAL A 161 -1.57 9.05 2.08
CA VAL A 161 -0.25 8.60 1.60
C VAL A 161 -0.43 7.51 0.55
N TYR A 162 0.26 7.64 -0.58
CA TYR A 162 0.25 6.69 -1.69
C TYR A 162 1.67 6.22 -1.98
N ILE A 163 1.88 4.90 -1.96
CA ILE A 163 3.12 4.26 -2.40
C ILE A 163 2.79 3.44 -3.63
N GLU A 164 3.25 3.87 -4.81
CA GLU A 164 2.86 3.29 -6.09
C GLU A 164 4.06 2.83 -6.90
N ARG A 165 4.06 1.59 -7.41
CA ARG A 165 5.10 1.11 -8.35
C ARG A 165 6.52 1.30 -7.81
N VAL A 166 6.67 1.13 -6.50
CA VAL A 166 7.97 1.11 -5.81
C VAL A 166 8.46 -0.34 -5.73
N GLN A 167 9.76 -0.54 -5.98
CA GLN A 167 10.41 -1.83 -5.79
C GLN A 167 11.30 -1.76 -4.56
N ILE A 168 11.19 -2.71 -3.64
CA ILE A 168 12.05 -2.84 -2.46
C ILE A 168 12.78 -4.18 -2.58
N ILE A 169 14.11 -4.13 -2.58
CA ILE A 169 14.99 -5.29 -2.76
C ILE A 169 15.84 -5.44 -1.51
N GLY A 170 15.58 -6.45 -0.69
CA GLY A 170 16.44 -6.84 0.42
C GLY A 170 17.48 -7.88 0.01
N ASP A 171 17.91 -8.71 0.95
CA ASP A 171 18.94 -9.73 0.76
C ASP A 171 18.56 -11.12 1.30
N LEU A 172 19.47 -12.07 1.14
CA LEU A 172 19.22 -13.47 1.54
C LEU A 172 19.11 -13.67 3.05
N ASP A 173 19.50 -12.70 3.87
CA ASP A 173 19.37 -12.76 5.32
C ASP A 173 17.94 -12.39 5.75
N ILE A 174 17.13 -11.78 4.87
CA ILE A 174 15.69 -11.49 5.07
C ILE A 174 15.49 -10.56 6.29
N ASN A 175 16.39 -9.59 6.45
CA ASN A 175 16.28 -8.57 7.50
C ASN A 175 15.40 -7.39 7.04
N GLY A 176 15.05 -6.52 7.98
CA GLY A 176 14.30 -5.30 7.72
C GLY A 176 12.85 -5.50 7.29
N GLU A 177 12.13 -4.40 7.23
CA GLU A 177 10.73 -4.34 6.84
C GLU A 177 10.60 -3.55 5.54
N GLY A 178 9.75 -3.97 4.61
CA GLY A 178 9.54 -3.28 3.35
C GLY A 178 8.80 -1.96 3.57
N ILE A 179 7.51 -2.03 3.86
CA ILE A 179 6.70 -0.85 4.16
C ILE A 179 6.02 -1.07 5.50
N ASP A 180 6.27 -0.22 6.50
CA ASP A 180 5.55 -0.22 7.77
C ASP A 180 4.56 0.95 7.84
N ILE A 181 3.32 0.65 8.19
CA ILE A 181 2.20 1.59 8.24
C ILE A 181 1.76 1.80 9.69
N HIS A 182 1.85 3.04 10.15
CA HIS A 182 1.40 3.49 11.48
C HIS A 182 0.23 4.50 11.40
N SER A 183 -0.20 4.87 10.19
CA SER A 183 -1.20 5.92 9.92
C SER A 183 -2.45 5.41 9.23
N ASP A 184 -3.55 6.15 9.37
CA ASP A 184 -4.76 5.92 8.58
C ASP A 184 -4.61 6.47 7.15
N ASN A 185 -5.52 6.07 6.25
CA ASN A 185 -5.60 6.60 4.87
C ASN A 185 -4.32 6.38 4.05
N VAL A 186 -3.89 5.12 3.96
CA VAL A 186 -2.69 4.71 3.20
C VAL A 186 -3.05 3.78 2.06
N TRP A 187 -2.50 4.04 0.88
CA TRP A 187 -2.65 3.23 -0.33
C TRP A 187 -1.30 2.69 -0.78
N ILE A 188 -1.17 1.38 -0.89
CA ILE A 188 0.01 0.71 -1.43
C ILE A 188 -0.41 -0.07 -2.67
N ASP A 189 0.01 0.40 -3.83
CA ASP A 189 -0.46 -0.09 -5.13
C ASP A 189 0.67 -0.48 -6.07
N ASN A 190 0.56 -1.66 -6.68
CA ASN A 190 1.47 -2.14 -7.72
C ASN A 190 2.97 -2.13 -7.32
N CYS A 191 3.28 -2.31 -6.04
CA CYS A 191 4.65 -2.40 -5.54
C CYS A 191 5.22 -3.82 -5.66
N TYR A 192 6.54 -3.92 -5.67
CA TYR A 192 7.28 -5.18 -5.60
C TYR A 192 8.16 -5.18 -4.35
N VAL A 193 8.02 -6.17 -3.47
CA VAL A 193 8.83 -6.27 -2.25
C VAL A 193 9.43 -7.67 -2.18
N ASN A 194 10.75 -7.75 -2.04
CA ASN A 194 11.46 -9.03 -2.07
C ASN A 194 12.55 -9.11 -1.01
N GLN A 195 12.72 -10.30 -0.41
CA GLN A 195 13.88 -10.61 0.43
C GLN A 195 14.01 -9.70 1.68
N VAL A 196 12.88 -9.40 2.31
CA VAL A 196 12.80 -8.67 3.58
C VAL A 196 12.00 -9.48 4.60
N LYS A 197 12.10 -9.16 5.88
CA LYS A 197 11.34 -9.86 6.93
C LYS A 197 9.84 -9.74 6.71
N PHE A 198 9.34 -8.51 6.65
CA PHE A 198 7.94 -8.22 6.39
C PHE A 198 7.80 -7.45 5.09
N GLY A 199 7.01 -7.97 4.14
CA GLY A 199 6.77 -7.27 2.88
C GLY A 199 6.06 -5.94 3.11
N ILE A 200 4.84 -6.02 3.64
CA ILE A 200 4.06 -4.87 4.10
C ILE A 200 3.57 -5.17 5.51
N LYS A 201 4.02 -4.37 6.47
CA LYS A 201 3.60 -4.43 7.85
C LYS A 201 2.66 -3.28 8.17
N MET A 202 1.66 -3.58 8.97
CA MET A 202 0.73 -2.62 9.50
C MET A 202 0.84 -2.68 11.01
N SER A 203 1.61 -1.76 11.57
CA SER A 203 1.72 -1.53 13.01
C SER A 203 0.59 -0.65 13.56
N GLY A 204 -0.12 0.03 12.67
CA GLY A 204 -1.31 0.83 12.94
C GLY A 204 -2.12 1.07 11.66
N GLY A 205 -3.06 2.00 11.73
CA GLY A 205 -3.81 2.49 10.57
C GLY A 205 -5.16 1.84 10.31
N ASN A 206 -6.14 2.69 10.01
CA ASN A 206 -7.46 2.39 9.48
C ASN A 206 -7.59 2.88 8.04
N ASN A 207 -8.57 2.35 7.31
CA ASN A 207 -8.83 2.75 5.92
C ASN A 207 -7.58 2.63 5.04
N VAL A 208 -6.89 1.50 5.17
CA VAL A 208 -5.69 1.17 4.41
C VAL A 208 -6.07 0.27 3.24
N HIS A 209 -5.49 0.53 2.07
CA HIS A 209 -5.73 -0.23 0.86
C HIS A 209 -4.41 -0.77 0.29
N ILE A 210 -4.29 -2.08 0.23
CA ILE A 210 -3.11 -2.79 -0.27
C ILE A 210 -3.52 -3.62 -1.48
N SER A 211 -3.16 -3.17 -2.68
CA SER A 211 -3.61 -3.81 -3.91
C SER A 211 -2.58 -3.94 -5.04
N GLY A 212 -2.74 -4.98 -5.84
CA GLY A 212 -1.88 -5.22 -7.01
C GLY A 212 -0.40 -5.46 -6.70
N ASN A 213 -0.03 -5.64 -5.44
CA ASN A 213 1.37 -5.77 -5.03
C ASN A 213 1.87 -7.19 -5.27
N THR A 214 3.19 -7.32 -5.49
CA THR A 214 3.89 -8.60 -5.53
C THR A 214 4.89 -8.67 -4.40
N MET A 215 4.77 -9.69 -3.54
CA MET A 215 5.72 -9.97 -2.46
C MET A 215 6.35 -11.33 -2.66
N SER A 216 7.67 -11.44 -2.48
CA SER A 216 8.37 -12.71 -2.63
C SER A 216 9.56 -12.93 -1.73
N ASP A 217 9.81 -14.19 -1.38
CA ASP A 217 10.99 -14.61 -0.59
C ASP A 217 11.14 -13.79 0.71
N CYS A 218 10.02 -13.40 1.32
CA CYS A 218 9.99 -12.71 2.62
C CYS A 218 9.72 -13.71 3.75
N GLU A 219 9.92 -13.32 5.02
CA GLU A 219 9.40 -14.12 6.12
C GLU A 219 7.87 -14.12 6.11
N SER A 220 7.26 -12.94 6.04
CA SER A 220 5.81 -12.80 5.86
C SER A 220 5.45 -11.73 4.83
N GLY A 221 4.32 -11.93 4.15
CA GLY A 221 3.87 -11.06 3.05
C GLY A 221 3.25 -9.77 3.56
N ILE A 222 1.97 -9.84 3.93
CA ILE A 222 1.22 -8.72 4.52
C ILE A 222 0.87 -9.08 5.97
N THR A 223 1.30 -8.28 6.93
CA THR A 223 1.08 -8.56 8.35
C THR A 223 0.49 -7.38 9.09
N TYR A 224 -0.55 -7.61 9.89
CA TYR A 224 -1.07 -6.63 10.84
C TYR A 224 -0.70 -7.03 12.27
N ASN A 225 -0.01 -6.12 12.96
CA ASN A 225 0.25 -6.14 14.39
C ASN A 225 0.89 -7.43 14.93
N TRP A 226 2.17 -7.61 14.61
CA TRP A 226 2.99 -8.62 15.27
C TRP A 226 3.46 -8.11 16.65
N GLY A 227 2.65 -8.33 17.68
CA GLY A 227 3.14 -8.29 19.07
C GLY A 227 2.69 -7.14 19.99
N PHE A 228 1.78 -6.24 19.59
CA PHE A 228 1.29 -5.18 20.47
C PHE A 228 -0.25 -5.13 20.56
N PRO A 229 -0.86 -5.47 21.71
CA PRO A 229 -2.32 -5.70 21.81
C PRO A 229 -3.21 -4.45 21.73
N LEU A 230 -2.71 -3.29 21.30
CA LEU A 230 -3.36 -2.03 21.65
C LEU A 230 -4.36 -1.46 20.64
N MET A 231 -4.24 -1.67 19.33
CA MET A 231 -5.31 -1.33 18.38
C MET A 231 -5.25 -2.23 17.14
N GLY A 232 -6.40 -2.74 16.73
CA GLY A 232 -6.60 -3.45 15.47
C GLY A 232 -6.90 -2.48 14.34
N GLY A 233 -6.46 -2.79 13.13
CA GLY A 233 -6.75 -1.97 11.95
C GLY A 233 -8.18 -2.25 11.53
N GLU A 234 -8.94 -1.20 11.33
CA GLU A 234 -10.31 -1.28 10.83
C GLU A 234 -10.39 -0.83 9.37
N ASN A 235 -11.27 -1.49 8.61
CA ASN A 235 -11.55 -1.15 7.22
C ASN A 235 -10.32 -1.27 6.30
N VAL A 236 -9.47 -2.25 6.55
CA VAL A 236 -8.34 -2.60 5.69
C VAL A 236 -8.84 -3.44 4.52
N THR A 237 -8.45 -3.06 3.30
CA THR A 237 -8.70 -3.82 2.08
C THR A 237 -7.39 -4.34 1.52
N ILE A 238 -7.26 -5.66 1.45
CA ILE A 238 -6.12 -6.37 0.87
C ILE A 238 -6.62 -7.13 -0.36
N GLU A 239 -6.34 -6.63 -1.56
CA GLU A 239 -6.90 -7.22 -2.78
C GLU A 239 -5.98 -7.35 -3.98
N GLY A 240 -6.14 -8.44 -4.74
CA GLY A 240 -5.43 -8.62 -6.02
C GLY A 240 -3.90 -8.71 -5.88
N ASN A 241 -3.37 -9.04 -4.71
CA ASN A 241 -1.94 -9.17 -4.48
C ASN A 241 -1.44 -10.57 -4.87
N ILE A 242 -0.17 -10.67 -5.25
CA ILE A 242 0.56 -11.92 -5.50
C ILE A 242 1.61 -12.09 -4.40
N ILE A 243 1.44 -13.09 -3.54
CA ILE A 243 2.33 -13.37 -2.41
C ILE A 243 2.92 -14.76 -2.65
N LYS A 244 4.25 -14.86 -2.81
CA LYS A 244 4.90 -16.12 -3.16
C LYS A 244 6.09 -16.44 -2.26
N ASP A 245 6.25 -17.72 -1.93
CA ASP A 245 7.45 -18.25 -1.29
C ASP A 245 7.77 -17.55 0.05
N MET A 246 6.73 -17.33 0.87
CA MET A 246 6.91 -16.81 2.23
C MET A 246 7.39 -17.92 3.16
N SER A 247 8.37 -17.64 4.02
CA SER A 247 8.85 -18.67 4.96
C SER A 247 7.95 -18.88 6.17
N ALA A 248 6.99 -17.97 6.42
CA ALA A 248 5.93 -18.11 7.43
C ALA A 248 4.54 -17.87 6.82
N VAL A 249 4.01 -16.64 6.89
CA VAL A 249 2.59 -16.36 6.58
C VAL A 249 2.44 -15.48 5.33
N GLY A 250 1.47 -15.81 4.47
CA GLY A 250 1.08 -14.96 3.36
C GLY A 250 0.43 -13.66 3.82
N ILE A 251 -0.74 -13.76 4.45
CA ILE A 251 -1.49 -12.65 5.05
C ILE A 251 -1.81 -12.97 6.51
N TYR A 252 -1.35 -12.15 7.44
CA TYR A 252 -1.60 -12.31 8.87
C TYR A 252 -2.36 -11.10 9.43
N LEU A 253 -3.51 -11.31 10.08
CA LEU A 253 -4.22 -10.25 10.81
C LEU A 253 -4.39 -10.61 12.29
N PHE A 254 -3.87 -9.77 13.18
CA PHE A 254 -4.03 -9.89 14.63
C PHE A 254 -4.89 -8.76 15.20
N VAL A 255 -5.96 -9.13 15.92
CA VAL A 255 -6.86 -8.19 16.63
C VAL A 255 -7.57 -7.19 15.68
N ALA A 256 -7.69 -7.49 14.38
CA ALA A 256 -8.20 -6.55 13.37
C ALA A 256 -9.71 -6.76 13.07
N GLN A 257 -10.45 -5.71 12.70
CA GLN A 257 -11.90 -5.82 12.49
C GLN A 257 -12.38 -5.21 11.16
N TYR A 258 -13.48 -5.71 10.63
CA TYR A 258 -14.14 -5.14 9.43
C TYR A 258 -13.23 -5.08 8.19
N ASN A 259 -12.36 -6.08 8.03
CA ASN A 259 -11.39 -6.11 6.94
C ASN A 259 -11.90 -6.92 5.74
N THR A 260 -11.35 -6.63 4.56
CA THR A 260 -11.63 -7.38 3.33
C THR A 260 -10.33 -7.93 2.76
N ILE A 261 -10.26 -9.24 2.57
CA ILE A 261 -9.16 -9.95 1.91
C ILE A 261 -9.71 -10.63 0.66
N ALA A 262 -9.47 -10.04 -0.51
CA ALA A 262 -10.16 -10.43 -1.73
C ALA A 262 -9.22 -10.72 -2.93
N ASN A 263 -9.49 -11.79 -3.67
CA ASN A 263 -8.86 -12.05 -4.97
C ASN A 263 -7.31 -12.08 -4.95
N ASN A 264 -6.69 -12.44 -3.82
CA ASN A 264 -5.24 -12.58 -3.72
C ASN A 264 -4.79 -13.96 -4.22
N ILE A 265 -3.57 -14.02 -4.73
CA ILE A 265 -2.89 -15.24 -5.14
C ILE A 265 -1.75 -15.49 -4.16
N ILE A 266 -1.87 -16.53 -3.34
CA ILE A 266 -0.88 -16.89 -2.32
C ILE A 266 -0.29 -18.26 -2.65
N LEU A 267 1.02 -18.33 -2.84
CA LEU A 267 1.73 -19.51 -3.33
C LEU A 267 2.91 -19.83 -2.44
N GLY A 268 3.00 -21.07 -1.92
CA GLY A 268 4.23 -21.51 -1.26
C GLY A 268 4.49 -20.93 0.15
N SER A 269 3.47 -20.34 0.80
CA SER A 269 3.52 -19.95 2.22
C SER A 269 3.20 -21.13 3.14
N TRP A 270 3.61 -21.09 4.42
CA TRP A 270 3.17 -22.09 5.41
C TRP A 270 1.68 -21.88 5.71
N GLU A 271 1.33 -20.70 6.22
CA GLU A 271 -0.06 -20.26 6.28
C GLU A 271 -0.37 -19.33 5.10
N GLY A 272 -1.49 -19.57 4.42
CA GLY A 272 -1.96 -18.67 3.38
C GLY A 272 -2.51 -17.37 3.97
N ILE A 273 -3.66 -17.48 4.65
CA ILE A 273 -4.32 -16.38 5.38
C ILE A 273 -4.53 -16.83 6.82
N PHE A 274 -4.12 -16.03 7.79
CA PHE A 274 -4.26 -16.35 9.20
C PHE A 274 -4.87 -15.16 9.97
N LEU A 275 -6.10 -15.36 10.44
CA LEU A 275 -6.80 -14.44 11.34
C LEU A 275 -6.67 -14.91 12.80
N VAL A 276 -6.25 -14.00 13.67
CA VAL A 276 -6.20 -14.21 15.12
C VAL A 276 -6.92 -13.07 15.81
N HIS A 277 -7.88 -13.37 16.69
CA HIS A 277 -8.69 -12.37 17.38
C HIS A 277 -9.33 -11.32 16.46
N SER A 278 -9.59 -11.68 15.21
CA SER A 278 -10.02 -10.77 14.15
C SER A 278 -11.46 -11.09 13.74
N ASN A 279 -12.34 -10.11 13.86
CA ASN A 279 -13.79 -10.32 13.70
C ASN A 279 -14.32 -9.58 12.48
N TYR A 280 -15.49 -10.00 11.98
CA TYR A 280 -16.20 -9.31 10.89
C TYR A 280 -15.35 -9.14 9.61
N THR A 281 -14.40 -10.02 9.37
CA THR A 281 -13.54 -10.01 8.19
C THR A 281 -14.17 -10.83 7.07
N THR A 282 -14.11 -10.29 5.84
CA THR A 282 -14.53 -11.00 4.62
C THR A 282 -13.32 -11.52 3.87
N ILE A 283 -13.22 -12.84 3.68
CA ILE A 283 -12.21 -13.52 2.89
C ILE A 283 -12.87 -14.13 1.66
N ILE A 284 -12.65 -13.55 0.48
CA ILE A 284 -13.38 -13.93 -0.74
C ILE A 284 -12.50 -14.09 -1.98
N GLY A 285 -12.74 -15.16 -2.75
CA GLY A 285 -12.17 -15.30 -4.10
C GLY A 285 -10.64 -15.46 -4.14
N ASN A 286 -10.00 -15.77 -3.01
CA ASN A 286 -8.55 -15.95 -2.96
C ASN A 286 -8.16 -17.32 -3.53
N MET A 287 -7.02 -17.37 -4.23
CA MET A 287 -6.39 -18.61 -4.67
C MET A 287 -5.16 -18.87 -3.81
N ILE A 288 -5.20 -19.95 -3.03
CA ILE A 288 -4.16 -20.29 -2.07
C ILE A 288 -3.62 -21.66 -2.41
N ARG A 289 -2.33 -21.75 -2.70
CA ARG A 289 -1.66 -23.02 -2.93
C ARG A 289 -0.52 -23.16 -1.96
N GLY A 290 -0.67 -24.14 -1.08
CA GLY A 290 0.34 -24.46 -0.08
C GLY A 290 1.57 -25.09 -0.69
N THR A 291 2.46 -25.47 0.21
CA THR A 291 3.67 -26.23 -0.05
C THR A 291 3.60 -27.54 0.74
N THR A 292 4.41 -28.51 0.34
CA THR A 292 4.61 -29.72 1.14
C THR A 292 5.75 -29.47 2.13
N VAL A 293 5.42 -29.37 3.41
CA VAL A 293 6.40 -29.15 4.48
C VAL A 293 6.65 -30.43 5.27
N ASN A 294 7.89 -30.62 5.73
CA ASN A 294 8.33 -31.79 6.50
C ASN A 294 8.86 -31.42 7.90
N ILE A 295 8.77 -30.14 8.26
CA ILE A 295 9.19 -29.56 9.53
C ILE A 295 8.13 -28.55 9.96
N GLY A 296 7.92 -28.40 11.27
CA GLY A 296 7.01 -27.40 11.84
C GLY A 296 5.70 -27.95 12.39
N ASN A 297 4.79 -27.03 12.72
CA ASN A 297 3.47 -27.29 13.26
C ASN A 297 2.44 -27.49 12.13
N ASN A 298 1.16 -27.63 12.48
CA ASN A 298 0.07 -27.56 11.49
C ASN A 298 0.16 -26.25 10.71
N PHE A 299 -0.08 -26.32 9.39
CA PHE A 299 -0.03 -25.19 8.47
C PHE A 299 -1.28 -25.29 7.60
N SER A 300 -1.85 -24.16 7.18
CA SER A 300 -3.17 -24.18 6.52
C SER A 300 -3.32 -23.11 5.47
N GLY A 301 -4.21 -23.34 4.50
CA GLY A 301 -4.56 -22.33 3.51
C GLY A 301 -5.23 -21.12 4.17
N ILE A 302 -6.28 -21.35 4.96
CA ILE A 302 -6.95 -20.31 5.75
C ILE A 302 -7.09 -20.80 7.20
N VAL A 303 -6.63 -20.00 8.16
CA VAL A 303 -6.82 -20.23 9.60
C VAL A 303 -7.66 -19.11 10.21
N ILE A 304 -8.68 -19.49 10.96
CA ILE A 304 -9.52 -18.61 11.77
C ILE A 304 -9.34 -19.02 13.23
N SER A 305 -8.60 -18.22 14.02
CA SER A 305 -8.29 -18.50 15.41
C SER A 305 -8.91 -17.47 16.33
N ASP A 306 -9.68 -17.94 17.32
CA ASP A 306 -10.33 -17.10 18.34
C ASP A 306 -11.05 -15.88 17.72
N SER A 307 -11.77 -16.10 16.63
CA SER A 307 -12.25 -15.08 15.68
C SER A 307 -13.69 -15.39 15.26
N SER A 308 -14.57 -14.39 15.26
CA SER A 308 -16.02 -14.55 15.11
C SER A 308 -16.63 -13.67 14.00
N HIS A 309 -17.79 -14.08 13.51
CA HIS A 309 -18.57 -13.35 12.48
C HIS A 309 -17.82 -13.08 11.17
N ASN A 310 -16.85 -13.93 10.82
CA ASN A 310 -16.13 -13.80 9.55
C ASN A 310 -16.89 -14.49 8.41
N SER A 311 -16.73 -14.00 7.19
CA SER A 311 -17.29 -14.59 5.97
C SER A 311 -16.17 -15.11 5.08
N ILE A 312 -16.07 -16.43 4.93
CA ILE A 312 -15.06 -17.10 4.12
C ILE A 312 -15.77 -17.73 2.93
N CYS A 313 -15.65 -17.13 1.75
CA CYS A 313 -16.43 -17.58 0.60
C CYS A 313 -15.67 -17.65 -0.73
N ASN A 314 -16.01 -18.65 -1.54
CA ASN A 314 -15.50 -18.81 -2.90
C ASN A 314 -13.96 -18.81 -3.02
N ASN A 315 -13.23 -19.24 -1.98
CA ASN A 315 -11.77 -19.39 -2.04
C ASN A 315 -11.39 -20.74 -2.64
N ALA A 316 -10.26 -20.78 -3.33
CA ALA A 316 -9.72 -21.96 -3.99
C ALA A 316 -8.38 -22.36 -3.33
N ILE A 317 -8.36 -23.47 -2.60
CA ILE A 317 -7.30 -23.85 -1.67
C ILE A 317 -6.75 -25.24 -2.00
N TYR A 318 -5.45 -25.31 -2.24
CA TYR A 318 -4.81 -26.52 -2.78
C TYR A 318 -3.52 -26.90 -2.08
N ASP A 319 -3.23 -28.20 -2.09
CA ASP A 319 -1.90 -28.77 -1.86
C ASP A 319 -1.23 -28.44 -0.50
N HIS A 320 -2.00 -28.20 0.57
CA HIS A 320 -1.45 -28.11 1.92
C HIS A 320 -1.23 -29.52 2.49
N LYS A 321 -0.01 -30.06 2.34
CA LYS A 321 0.36 -31.42 2.79
C LYS A 321 1.54 -31.46 3.78
N PHE A 322 1.38 -32.15 4.89
CA PHE A 322 2.42 -32.38 5.88
C PHE A 322 3.05 -33.76 5.67
N ILE A 323 4.38 -33.82 5.69
CA ILE A 323 5.11 -35.09 5.77
C ILE A 323 5.45 -35.33 7.25
N GLY A 324 4.54 -35.90 8.02
CA GLY A 324 4.75 -36.20 9.43
C GLY A 324 3.46 -36.45 10.23
N PRO A 325 3.48 -36.30 11.57
CA PRO A 325 2.30 -36.56 12.41
C PRO A 325 1.27 -35.42 12.43
N ASN A 326 1.61 -34.24 11.91
CA ASN A 326 0.73 -33.07 11.82
C ASN A 326 -0.07 -33.11 10.51
N PHE A 327 -0.99 -32.15 10.34
CA PHE A 327 -1.85 -32.06 9.17
C PHE A 327 -1.76 -30.69 8.52
N GLY A 328 -1.75 -30.68 7.19
CA GLY A 328 -2.02 -29.49 6.39
C GLY A 328 -3.51 -29.31 6.14
N HIS A 329 -4.09 -28.20 6.60
CA HIS A 329 -5.52 -27.93 6.42
C HIS A 329 -5.80 -27.02 5.22
N GLY A 330 -6.91 -27.23 4.52
CA GLY A 330 -7.43 -26.25 3.57
C GLY A 330 -7.96 -25.03 4.31
N ILE A 331 -9.05 -25.20 5.05
CA ILE A 331 -9.59 -24.22 5.99
C ILE A 331 -9.62 -24.83 7.39
N LEU A 332 -9.09 -24.10 8.37
CA LEU A 332 -9.07 -24.49 9.77
C LEU A 332 -9.74 -23.42 10.63
N ILE A 333 -10.74 -23.82 11.42
CA ILE A 333 -11.22 -23.05 12.55
C ILE A 333 -10.61 -23.64 13.82
N PHE A 334 -10.01 -22.77 14.63
CA PHE A 334 -9.29 -23.14 15.83
C PHE A 334 -9.66 -22.22 17.00
N GLU A 335 -9.61 -22.78 18.22
CA GLU A 335 -9.90 -22.07 19.47
C GLU A 335 -8.77 -22.34 20.47
N THR A 336 -8.14 -21.29 20.98
CA THR A 336 -7.13 -21.36 22.05
C THR A 336 -7.64 -20.85 23.39
N GLY A 337 -8.75 -20.11 23.39
CA GLY A 337 -9.39 -19.67 24.63
C GLY A 337 -10.64 -18.83 24.44
N ALA A 338 -10.75 -18.06 23.34
CA ALA A 338 -12.00 -17.40 22.96
C ALA A 338 -12.75 -18.29 21.96
N ILE A 339 -14.07 -18.11 21.88
CA ILE A 339 -14.90 -18.95 21.02
C ILE A 339 -14.92 -18.33 19.62
N SER A 340 -14.65 -19.13 18.59
CA SER A 340 -14.73 -18.72 17.19
C SER A 340 -16.16 -18.96 16.72
N LEU A 341 -17.08 -18.02 16.95
CA LEU A 341 -18.52 -18.22 16.68
C LEU A 341 -18.99 -17.53 15.41
N GLU A 342 -20.07 -18.06 14.84
CA GLU A 342 -20.84 -17.42 13.76
C GLU A 342 -20.01 -17.08 12.49
N ASN A 343 -18.96 -17.85 12.24
CA ASN A 343 -18.23 -17.77 10.98
C ASN A 343 -19.02 -18.46 9.87
N THR A 344 -19.11 -17.83 8.70
CA THR A 344 -19.81 -18.35 7.52
C THR A 344 -18.80 -18.89 6.52
N ILE A 345 -18.89 -20.17 6.16
CA ILE A 345 -17.97 -20.82 5.20
C ILE A 345 -18.78 -21.38 4.04
N ILE A 346 -18.76 -20.71 2.88
CA ILE A 346 -19.64 -21.05 1.74
C ILE A 346 -18.89 -21.01 0.40
N GLY A 347 -19.09 -22.02 -0.45
CA GLY A 347 -18.59 -22.01 -1.84
C GLY A 347 -17.07 -22.18 -1.98
N ASN A 348 -16.34 -22.48 -0.90
CA ASN A 348 -14.91 -22.72 -0.95
C ASN A 348 -14.60 -24.09 -1.59
N THR A 349 -13.54 -24.14 -2.38
CA THR A 349 -12.97 -25.37 -2.94
C THR A 349 -11.66 -25.67 -2.22
N ALA A 350 -11.61 -26.76 -1.45
CA ALA A 350 -10.38 -27.26 -0.84
C ALA A 350 -10.07 -28.65 -1.40
N LEU A 351 -8.92 -28.83 -2.06
CA LEU A 351 -8.53 -30.09 -2.70
C LEU A 351 -7.05 -30.43 -2.43
N ASN A 352 -6.75 -31.72 -2.32
CA ASN A 352 -5.40 -32.23 -2.11
C ASN A 352 -4.69 -31.69 -0.85
N ASN A 353 -5.44 -31.24 0.15
CA ASN A 353 -4.90 -30.97 1.48
C ASN A 353 -4.95 -32.28 2.30
N ASP A 354 -4.19 -32.38 3.39
CA ASP A 354 -4.34 -33.55 4.29
C ASP A 354 -5.74 -33.57 4.90
N ILE A 355 -6.23 -32.39 5.31
CA ILE A 355 -7.59 -32.18 5.79
C ILE A 355 -8.17 -30.97 5.07
N ASN A 356 -9.22 -31.14 4.25
CA ASN A 356 -9.78 -30.01 3.50
C ASN A 356 -10.44 -28.97 4.40
N PHE A 357 -11.18 -29.41 5.42
CA PHE A 357 -11.87 -28.54 6.37
C PHE A 357 -11.71 -29.12 7.78
N GLY A 358 -11.15 -28.34 8.70
CA GLY A 358 -11.00 -28.70 10.12
C GLY A 358 -11.79 -27.77 11.03
N ASP A 359 -12.50 -28.35 12.00
CA ASP A 359 -13.04 -27.65 13.17
C ASP A 359 -12.38 -28.19 14.43
N TYR A 360 -11.69 -27.34 15.16
CA TYR A 360 -11.28 -27.65 16.54
C TYR A 360 -12.01 -26.76 17.56
N GLY A 361 -13.04 -26.03 17.14
CA GLY A 361 -13.90 -25.21 17.99
C GLY A 361 -15.21 -25.89 18.40
N THR A 362 -16.01 -25.19 19.18
CA THR A 362 -17.29 -25.68 19.73
C THR A 362 -18.50 -25.27 18.88
N ASN A 363 -18.73 -25.99 17.77
CA ASN A 363 -19.89 -25.84 16.86
C ASN A 363 -19.83 -24.66 15.87
N THR A 364 -18.67 -24.39 15.27
CA THR A 364 -18.51 -23.21 14.40
C THR A 364 -19.04 -23.42 12.98
N PHE A 365 -19.04 -24.64 12.45
CA PHE A 365 -19.67 -24.93 11.16
C PHE A 365 -21.21 -24.93 11.27
N GLY A 366 -21.82 -23.75 11.21
CA GLY A 366 -23.27 -23.60 11.14
C GLY A 366 -23.85 -24.19 9.87
N ASN A 367 -24.62 -25.28 9.99
CA ASN A 367 -25.72 -25.85 9.20
C ASN A 367 -25.90 -25.63 7.66
N GLU A 368 -25.00 -24.99 6.91
CA GLU A 368 -25.16 -24.78 5.47
C GLU A 368 -24.11 -25.56 4.65
N THR A 369 -24.55 -26.71 4.12
CA THR A 369 -23.94 -27.49 3.02
C THR A 369 -22.52 -28.02 3.23
N LEU A 370 -22.36 -28.80 4.30
CA LEU A 370 -21.23 -29.70 4.52
C LEU A 370 -21.41 -31.01 3.71
N ASN A 371 -21.23 -30.96 2.39
CA ASN A 371 -21.38 -32.15 1.52
C ASN A 371 -20.08 -32.95 1.30
N ASN A 372 -18.97 -32.66 1.99
CA ASN A 372 -17.67 -33.31 1.73
C ASN A 372 -16.81 -33.55 3.00
N PHE A 373 -17.39 -34.11 4.06
CA PHE A 373 -16.59 -34.74 5.12
C PHE A 373 -16.51 -36.24 4.86
N GLY A 374 -15.35 -36.68 4.35
CA GLY A 374 -14.96 -38.07 4.22
C GLY A 374 -13.72 -38.34 5.05
#